data_AF-A0ABD4KVD5-F1
#
_entry.id   AF-A0ABD4KVD5-F1
#
_cell.length_a   1.000
_cell.length_b   1.000
_cell.length_c   1.000
_cell.angle_alpha   90.00
_cell.angle_beta   90.00
_cell.angle_gamma   90.00
#
_symmetry.space_group_name_H-M   'P 1'
#
loop_
_entity.id
_entity.type
_entity.pdbx_description
1 polymer ?
#
loop_
_entity_poly.entity_id
_entity_poly.type
_entity_poly.pdbx_seq_one_letter_code
_entity_poly.pdbx_strand_id
1 'polypeptide(L)'
;LLAEVNRLRADLINAEVPIQLYNKGVPSSESVALPEKVIYTGSEINALKSAIEPNYLKLKGLIIGQHGRIEDLNNGEVVFKPGFVQAIEKTLDVYGEDDQWPI
;
A
#
# COMPACT_ATOMS: atom_id res chain seq x y z
N LEU A 1 25.84 54.40 6.06
CA LEU A 1 26.34 53.06 6.47
C LEU A 1 25.85 52.65 7.86
N LEU A 2 26.06 53.43 8.93
CA LEU A 2 25.55 53.06 10.28
C LEU A 2 24.01 53.02 10.39
N ALA A 3 23.32 53.94 9.72
CA ALA A 3 21.85 54.00 9.72
C ALA A 3 21.19 52.81 9.01
N GLU A 4 21.84 52.25 7.99
CA GLU A 4 21.35 51.10 7.23
C GLU A 4 21.41 49.82 8.08
N VAL A 5 22.51 49.64 8.82
CA VAL A 5 22.69 48.50 9.75
C VAL A 5 21.66 48.55 10.88
N ASN A 6 21.30 49.74 11.37
CA ASN A 6 20.29 49.89 12.42
C ASN A 6 18.87 49.64 11.90
N ARG A 7 18.57 50.00 10.65
CA ARG A 7 17.28 49.69 10.00
C ARG A 7 17.09 48.18 9.80
N LEU A 8 18.11 47.51 9.27
CA LEU A 8 18.08 46.05 9.07
C LEU A 8 17.88 45.28 10.38
N ARG A 9 18.46 45.75 11.49
CA ARG A 9 18.21 45.18 12.83
C ARG A 9 16.77 45.37 13.31
N ALA A 10 16.17 46.53 13.05
CA ALA A 10 14.79 46.80 13.44
C ALA A 10 13.79 45.95 12.64
N ASP A 11 14.04 45.74 11.34
CA ASP A 11 13.21 44.89 10.49
C ASP A 11 13.31 43.41 10.87
N LEU A 12 14.47 42.92 11.33
CA LEU A 12 14.62 41.56 11.86
C LEU A 12 13.86 41.31 13.19
N ILE A 13 13.68 42.34 14.01
CA ILE A 13 12.98 42.23 15.31
C ILE A 13 11.46 42.25 15.11
N ASN A 14 10.97 43.02 14.13
CA ASN A 14 9.54 43.16 13.83
C ASN A 14 9.02 42.16 12.79
N ALA A 15 9.91 41.43 12.12
CA ALA A 15 9.50 40.31 11.29
C ALA A 15 9.01 39.19 12.21
N GLU A 16 7.71 39.18 12.49
CA GLU A 16 6.95 38.01 12.95
C GLU A 16 7.02 36.92 11.87
N VAL A 17 8.21 36.38 11.65
CA VAL A 17 8.37 35.10 10.98
C VAL A 17 8.05 34.09 12.09
N PRO A 18 6.93 33.35 12.02
CA PRO A 18 6.71 32.26 12.95
C PRO A 18 7.89 31.30 12.78
N ILE A 19 8.81 31.31 13.75
CA ILE A 19 9.82 30.29 13.87
C ILE A 19 9.00 29.03 14.14
N GLN A 20 8.81 28.21 13.11
CA GLN A 20 8.40 26.83 13.31
C GLN A 20 9.58 26.17 14.03
N LEU A 21 9.55 26.24 15.37
CA LEU A 21 10.33 25.36 16.19
C LEU A 21 9.88 23.96 15.82
N TYR A 22 10.64 23.30 14.96
CA TYR A 22 10.68 21.86 14.93
C TYR A 22 11.13 21.44 16.32
N ASN A 23 10.14 21.24 17.19
CA ASN A 23 10.32 20.56 18.44
C ASN A 23 10.88 19.20 18.03
N LYS A 24 12.17 19.00 18.26
CA LYS A 24 12.78 17.66 18.35
C LYS A 24 12.29 17.03 19.67
N GLY A 25 10.98 17.08 19.87
CA GLY A 25 10.29 16.28 20.85
C GLY A 25 10.45 14.85 20.41
N VAL A 26 10.81 14.01 21.38
CA VAL A 26 10.62 12.56 21.38
C VAL A 26 9.56 12.18 20.36
N PRO A 27 9.81 11.27 19.40
CA PRO A 27 8.75 10.83 18.52
C PRO A 27 7.66 10.33 19.45
N SER A 28 6.58 11.10 19.56
CA SER A 28 5.38 10.66 20.20
C SER A 28 5.05 9.40 19.43
N SER A 29 5.17 8.27 20.11
CA SER A 29 4.67 6.99 19.66
C SER A 29 3.14 7.09 19.58
N GLU A 30 2.64 7.99 18.74
CA GLU A 30 1.46 7.72 17.95
C GLU A 30 1.92 6.63 17.00
N SER A 31 1.98 5.40 17.52
CA SER A 31 1.70 4.24 16.72
C SER A 31 0.37 4.56 16.06
N VAL A 32 0.42 5.08 14.84
CA VAL A 32 -0.71 5.07 13.93
C VAL A 32 -1.13 3.61 13.98
N ALA A 33 -2.24 3.34 14.68
CA ALA A 33 -2.74 1.99 14.82
C ALA A 33 -2.98 1.54 13.39
N LEU A 34 -2.09 0.69 12.89
CA LEU A 34 -2.30 0.05 11.60
C LEU A 34 -3.66 -0.62 11.74
N PRO A 35 -4.59 -0.39 10.79
CA PRO A 35 -5.93 -0.92 10.92
C PRO A 35 -5.86 -2.39 11.31
N GLU A 36 -6.44 -2.72 12.47
CA GLU A 36 -6.57 -4.08 12.95
C GLU A 36 -7.34 -4.84 11.88
N LYS A 37 -6.63 -5.78 11.23
CA LYS A 37 -7.15 -6.81 10.33
C LYS A 37 -8.15 -6.29 9.25
N VAL A 38 -7.70 -6.18 8.00
CA VAL A 38 -8.62 -5.91 6.86
C VAL A 38 -9.75 -6.96 6.84
N ILE A 39 -11.00 -6.52 6.96
CA ILE A 39 -12.17 -7.39 6.89
C ILE A 39 -12.67 -7.41 5.44
N TYR A 40 -12.64 -8.58 4.81
CA TYR A 40 -13.22 -8.79 3.49
C TYR A 40 -14.64 -9.31 3.61
N THR A 41 -15.52 -8.82 2.74
CA THR A 41 -16.80 -9.44 2.45
C THR A 41 -16.61 -10.76 1.70
N GLY A 42 -17.61 -11.65 1.78
CA GLY A 42 -17.57 -12.91 1.02
C GLY A 42 -17.43 -12.69 -0.50
N SER A 43 -18.00 -11.61 -1.04
CA SER A 43 -17.86 -11.24 -2.45
C SER A 43 -16.42 -10.84 -2.81
N GLU A 44 -15.72 -10.13 -1.94
CA GLU A 44 -14.31 -9.76 -2.14
C GLU A 44 -13.41 -10.99 -2.06
N ILE A 45 -13.64 -11.89 -1.10
CA ILE A 45 -12.94 -13.18 -1.01
C ILE A 45 -13.13 -13.99 -2.30
N ASN A 46 -14.37 -14.08 -2.79
CA ASN A 46 -14.66 -14.81 -4.03
C ASN A 46 -14.00 -14.15 -5.24
N ALA A 47 -13.99 -12.81 -5.33
CA ALA A 47 -13.32 -12.10 -6.40
C ALA A 47 -11.81 -12.36 -6.40
N LEU A 48 -11.17 -12.33 -5.23
CA LEU A 48 -9.76 -12.65 -5.06
C LEU A 48 -9.46 -14.10 -5.46
N LYS A 49 -10.29 -15.07 -5.04
CA LYS A 49 -10.17 -16.48 -5.45
C LYS A 49 -10.28 -16.64 -6.96
N SER A 50 -11.30 -16.04 -7.58
CA SER A 50 -11.50 -16.10 -9.03
C SER A 50 -10.36 -15.42 -9.82
N ALA A 51 -9.72 -14.39 -9.26
CA ALA A 51 -8.60 -13.70 -9.90
C ALA A 51 -7.35 -14.58 -10.07
N ILE A 52 -7.20 -15.64 -9.27
CA ILE A 52 -6.10 -16.60 -9.36
C ILE A 52 -6.54 -18.01 -9.74
N GLU A 53 -7.84 -18.23 -9.96
CA GLU A 53 -8.37 -19.56 -10.27
C GLU A 53 -7.89 -20.02 -11.66
N PRO A 54 -7.14 -21.14 -11.78
CA PRO A 54 -6.55 -21.56 -13.04
C PRO A 54 -7.55 -21.79 -14.17
N ASN A 55 -8.74 -22.30 -13.85
CA ASN A 55 -9.79 -22.54 -14.85
C ASN A 55 -10.38 -21.22 -15.35
N TYR A 56 -10.65 -20.27 -14.45
CA TYR A 56 -11.15 -18.95 -14.82
C TYR A 56 -10.15 -18.19 -15.68
N LEU A 57 -8.86 -18.24 -15.31
CA LEU A 57 -7.77 -17.65 -16.10
C LEU A 57 -7.70 -18.25 -17.50
N LYS A 58 -7.76 -19.59 -17.63
CA LYS A 58 -7.76 -20.26 -18.95
C LYS A 58 -8.94 -19.84 -19.83
N LEU A 59 -10.14 -19.68 -19.26
CA LEU A 59 -11.31 -19.18 -19.99
C LEU A 59 -11.12 -17.75 -20.51
N LYS A 60 -10.23 -16.97 -19.88
CA LYS A 60 -9.83 -15.62 -20.31
C LYS A 60 -8.60 -15.61 -21.20
N GLY A 61 -8.08 -16.77 -21.60
CA GLY A 61 -6.82 -16.86 -22.36
C GLY A 61 -5.61 -16.47 -21.54
N LEU A 62 -5.64 -16.64 -20.22
CA LEU A 62 -4.56 -16.33 -19.30
C LEU A 62 -3.99 -17.60 -18.66
N ILE A 63 -2.71 -17.57 -18.31
CA ILE A 63 -2.03 -18.64 -17.58
C ILE A 63 -1.21 -18.11 -16.42
N ILE A 64 -0.99 -18.96 -15.42
CA ILE A 64 -0.07 -18.70 -14.33
C ILE A 64 1.34 -19.09 -14.80
N GLY A 65 2.22 -18.10 -14.89
CA GLY A 65 3.62 -18.25 -15.25
C GLY A 65 4.53 -18.45 -14.02
N GLN A 66 5.84 -18.35 -14.24
CA GLN A 66 6.80 -18.53 -13.17
C GLN A 66 6.67 -17.46 -12.07
N HIS A 67 6.90 -17.87 -10.82
CA HIS A 67 6.78 -17.02 -9.64
C HIS A 67 5.39 -16.36 -9.49
N GLY A 68 4.32 -17.03 -9.94
CA GLY A 68 2.94 -16.56 -9.78
C GLY A 68 2.61 -15.27 -10.52
N ARG A 69 3.33 -14.99 -11.61
CA ARG A 69 2.92 -13.97 -12.58
C ARG A 69 1.77 -14.50 -13.44
N ILE A 70 1.00 -13.61 -14.05
CA ILE A 70 -0.04 -13.97 -15.01
C ILE A 70 0.38 -13.51 -16.39
N GLU A 71 0.25 -14.40 -17.37
CA GLU A 71 0.61 -14.16 -18.77
C GLU A 71 -0.60 -14.38 -19.67
N ASP A 72 -0.70 -13.62 -20.76
CA ASP A 72 -1.58 -13.94 -21.86
C ASP A 72 -1.05 -15.15 -22.63
N LEU A 73 -1.91 -16.15 -22.79
CA LEU A 73 -1.58 -17.44 -23.39
C LEU A 73 -1.17 -17.33 -24.86
N ASN A 74 -1.67 -16.32 -25.58
CA ASN A 74 -1.49 -16.18 -27.02
C ASN A 74 -0.18 -15.47 -27.39
N ASN A 75 0.23 -14.47 -26.60
CA ASN A 75 1.41 -13.64 -26.91
C ASN A 75 2.51 -13.72 -25.83
N GLY A 76 2.27 -14.36 -24.69
CA GLY A 76 3.21 -14.46 -23.57
C GLY A 76 3.42 -13.14 -22.81
N GLU A 77 2.58 -12.13 -23.05
CA GLU A 77 2.66 -10.83 -22.39
C GLU A 77 2.31 -10.97 -20.90
N VAL A 78 3.12 -10.36 -20.06
CA VAL A 78 2.89 -10.35 -18.61
C VAL A 78 1.78 -9.35 -18.27
N VAL A 79 0.60 -9.88 -17.92
CA VAL A 79 -0.57 -9.11 -17.49
C VAL A 79 -0.43 -8.71 -16.02
N PHE A 80 0.01 -9.63 -15.17
CA PHE A 80 0.33 -9.36 -13.77
C PHE A 80 1.75 -9.81 -13.44
N LYS A 81 2.49 -8.95 -12.73
CA LYS A 81 3.91 -9.16 -12.40
C LYS A 81 4.13 -10.39 -11.50
N PRO A 82 5.37 -10.92 -11.46
CA PRO A 82 5.77 -11.94 -10.48
C PRO A 82 5.36 -11.57 -9.06
N GLY A 83 4.86 -12.55 -8.31
CA GLY A 83 4.36 -12.38 -6.95
C GLY A 83 2.85 -12.13 -6.85
N PHE A 84 2.14 -11.92 -7.96
CA PHE A 84 0.70 -11.61 -7.94
C PHE A 84 -0.13 -12.72 -7.28
N VAL A 85 0.02 -13.96 -7.73
CA VAL A 85 -0.71 -15.09 -7.17
C VAL A 85 -0.38 -15.25 -5.68
N GLN A 86 0.91 -15.20 -5.32
CA GLN A 86 1.34 -15.34 -3.93
C GLN A 86 0.85 -14.21 -3.04
N ALA A 87 0.72 -12.98 -3.56
CA ALA A 87 0.18 -11.86 -2.81
C ALA A 87 -1.31 -12.09 -2.50
N ILE A 88 -2.08 -12.62 -3.46
CA ILE A 88 -3.49 -12.94 -3.25
C ILE A 88 -3.64 -14.12 -2.29
N GLU A 89 -2.88 -15.20 -2.47
CA GLU A 89 -2.85 -16.34 -1.55
C GLU A 89 -2.54 -15.89 -0.11
N LYS A 90 -1.47 -15.10 0.09
CA LYS A 90 -1.14 -14.55 1.42
C LYS A 90 -2.23 -13.65 1.97
N THR A 91 -2.90 -12.87 1.13
CA THR A 91 -4.02 -12.04 1.55
C THR A 91 -5.18 -12.92 2.01
N LEU A 92 -5.48 -13.99 1.28
CA LEU A 92 -6.52 -14.92 1.67
C LEU A 92 -6.14 -15.76 2.89
N ASP A 93 -4.87 -16.11 3.11
CA ASP A 93 -4.44 -16.88 4.28
C ASP A 93 -4.34 -16.02 5.55
N VAL A 94 -3.94 -14.75 5.44
CA VAL A 94 -3.89 -13.79 6.57
C VAL A 94 -5.29 -13.42 7.06
N TYR A 95 -6.31 -13.57 6.20
CA TYR A 95 -7.67 -13.10 6.47
C TYR A 95 -8.76 -14.17 6.33
N GLY A 96 -8.44 -15.38 5.87
CA GLY A 96 -9.41 -16.40 5.44
C GLY A 96 -9.53 -17.64 6.31
N GLU A 97 -8.80 -17.74 7.42
CA GLU A 97 -9.11 -18.75 8.44
C GLU A 97 -10.03 -18.17 9.52
N ASP A 98 -11.33 -18.11 9.20
CA ASP A 98 -12.42 -18.21 10.18
C ASP A 98 -13.62 -19.05 9.64
N ASP A 99 -13.55 -19.58 8.42
CA ASP A 99 -14.56 -20.53 7.89
C ASP A 99 -13.90 -21.85 7.47
N GLN A 100 -13.90 -22.81 8.41
CA GLN A 100 -13.68 -24.22 8.12
C GLN A 100 -14.72 -24.67 7.08
N TRP A 101 -14.26 -25.02 5.88
CA TRP A 101 -15.09 -25.75 4.92
C TRP A 101 -15.03 -27.25 5.23
N PRO A 102 -16.19 -27.94 5.31
CA PRO A 102 -16.20 -29.39 5.50
C PRO A 102 -15.70 -30.09 4.22
N ILE A 103 -14.85 -31.09 4.44
CA ILE A 103 -14.43 -32.11 3.46
C ILE A 103 -15.60 -32.97 2.99
#